data_AF-A0A8X7TN63-F1
#
_entry.id   AF-A0A8X7TN63-F1
#
_cell.length_a   1.000
_cell.length_b   1.000
_cell.length_c   1.000
_cell.angle_alpha   90.00
_cell.angle_beta   90.00
_cell.angle_gamma   90.00
#
_symmetry.space_group_name_H-M   'P 1'
#
loop_
_entity.id
_entity.type
_entity.pdbx_description
1 polymer ?
#
loop_
_entity_poly.entity_id
_entity_poly.type
_entity_poly.pdbx_seq_one_letter_code
_entity_poly.pdbx_strand_id
1 'polypeptide(L)'
;MPQHRAPVIESLRLNFSYGYKGSTREDIRMWVAIAVTRFLRELSLDLYPNFESQTTKLPSSLYTCKSLVILKLEEGILVDVPRTTCVTYADQKSLHRLLSSCPVLEDLFVKHNGCESEHLETFSVIVPSLQRLTLKMCRGSFFQALVMNTPSLKYFKFTDYTCEHDDFSDIDFDFDYNGYSFYSDDMPKLEEMEVDSTYLDTENFVSLITYVMRLSLCLPDQAEKALYREGIVLSQLRHLKLCSCTINWSKLLVLFLKDSPNLQELVVHLTNDHTDISEDPPVCWENQLNCVPGCLLSSLGTFKWIGIYGSQKELDLVKFVLRNACCLKTATILFRSWDSALEEDELEMVIQDLSLSSRGSKDVKLVFVLSI
;
A
#
# COMPACT_ATOMS: atom_id res chain seq x y z
N MET A 1 -23.87 -39.66 -19.41
CA MET A 1 -23.80 -38.59 -20.44
C MET A 1 -22.78 -37.55 -20.00
N PRO A 2 -21.72 -37.26 -20.77
CA PRO A 2 -20.84 -36.14 -20.50
C PRO A 2 -21.22 -34.98 -21.43
N GLN A 3 -22.26 -34.22 -21.08
CA GLN A 3 -22.64 -33.05 -21.86
C GLN A 3 -22.30 -31.81 -21.04
N HIS A 4 -21.42 -30.98 -21.61
CA HIS A 4 -20.89 -29.71 -21.08
C HIS A 4 -19.79 -29.82 -19.99
N ARG A 5 -18.64 -30.44 -20.32
CA ARG A 5 -17.39 -30.19 -19.56
C ARG A 5 -16.47 -29.32 -20.42
N ALA A 6 -16.14 -28.13 -19.93
CA ALA A 6 -15.12 -27.29 -20.55
C ALA A 6 -13.78 -28.07 -20.56
N PRO A 7 -13.06 -28.14 -21.70
CA PRO A 7 -11.80 -28.86 -21.79
C PRO A 7 -10.67 -28.16 -21.01
N VAL A 8 -10.76 -26.84 -20.86
CA VAL A 8 -9.81 -25.99 -20.14
C VAL A 8 -10.61 -25.09 -19.18
N ILE A 9 -10.10 -24.90 -17.97
CA ILE A 9 -10.58 -23.89 -17.03
C ILE A 9 -9.42 -22.95 -16.80
N GLU A 10 -9.34 -21.85 -17.56
CA GLU A 10 -8.23 -20.91 -17.46
C GLU A 10 -8.29 -20.08 -16.17
N SER A 11 -9.49 -19.75 -15.69
CA SER A 11 -9.72 -18.92 -14.50
C SER A 11 -10.85 -19.51 -13.65
N LEU A 12 -10.62 -19.64 -12.34
CA LEU A 12 -11.63 -20.00 -11.35
C LEU A 12 -11.69 -18.88 -10.31
N ARG A 13 -12.87 -18.27 -10.17
CA ARG A 13 -13.13 -17.25 -9.15
C ARG A 13 -14.30 -17.68 -8.28
N LEU A 14 -14.04 -17.82 -6.99
CA LEU A 14 -15.04 -18.13 -5.98
C LEU A 14 -15.10 -16.97 -5.00
N ASN A 15 -16.25 -16.33 -4.92
CA ASN A 15 -16.53 -15.24 -3.99
C ASN A 15 -17.82 -15.61 -3.23
N PHE A 16 -17.71 -15.70 -1.90
CA PHE A 16 -18.85 -15.98 -1.05
C PHE A 16 -19.13 -14.80 -0.15
N SER A 17 -20.37 -14.31 -0.18
CA SER A 17 -20.83 -13.28 0.74
C SER A 17 -20.83 -13.78 2.18
N TYR A 18 -20.53 -12.88 3.12
CA TYR A 18 -20.65 -13.12 4.54
C TYR A 18 -21.99 -13.77 4.94
N GLY A 19 -21.94 -14.81 5.78
CA GLY A 19 -23.12 -15.54 6.26
C GLY A 19 -23.73 -16.54 5.28
N TYR A 20 -23.11 -16.78 4.12
CA TYR A 20 -23.58 -17.78 3.17
C TYR A 20 -23.42 -19.22 3.74
N LYS A 21 -24.50 -20.01 3.70
CA LYS A 21 -24.55 -21.39 4.21
C LYS A 21 -24.72 -22.47 3.12
N GLY A 22 -24.73 -22.07 1.84
CA GLY A 22 -25.23 -22.91 0.75
C GLY A 22 -24.21 -23.83 0.05
N SER A 23 -22.91 -23.65 0.27
CA SER A 23 -21.86 -24.52 -0.30
C SER A 23 -21.04 -25.13 0.82
N THR A 24 -20.73 -26.42 0.70
CA THR A 24 -19.86 -27.10 1.66
C THR A 24 -18.39 -26.85 1.33
N ARG A 25 -17.50 -26.96 2.32
CA ARG A 25 -16.05 -26.78 2.14
C ARG A 25 -15.48 -27.81 1.16
N GLU A 26 -16.09 -28.98 1.15
CA GLU A 26 -15.83 -30.10 0.26
C GLU A 26 -16.13 -29.72 -1.20
N ASP A 27 -17.17 -28.91 -1.45
CA ASP A 27 -17.50 -28.42 -2.79
C ASP A 27 -16.41 -27.47 -3.31
N ILE A 28 -15.97 -26.52 -2.49
CA ILE A 28 -14.89 -25.58 -2.84
C ILE A 28 -13.61 -26.36 -3.18
N ARG A 29 -13.23 -27.30 -2.31
CA ARG A 29 -12.06 -28.14 -2.53
C ARG A 29 -12.17 -28.95 -3.82
N MET A 30 -13.35 -29.51 -4.10
CA MET A 30 -13.61 -30.28 -5.32
C MET A 30 -13.55 -29.40 -6.57
N TRP A 31 -14.13 -28.19 -6.55
CA TRP A 31 -14.09 -27.27 -7.68
C TRP A 31 -12.68 -26.81 -8.01
N VAL A 32 -11.88 -26.47 -6.99
CA VAL A 32 -10.47 -26.13 -7.16
C VAL A 32 -9.70 -27.33 -7.74
N ALA A 33 -9.92 -28.55 -7.23
CA ALA A 33 -9.26 -29.74 -7.76
C ALA A 33 -9.60 -29.98 -9.24
N ILE A 34 -10.86 -29.86 -9.62
CA ILE A 34 -11.30 -29.98 -11.02
C ILE A 34 -10.67 -28.91 -11.89
N ALA A 35 -10.62 -27.66 -11.44
CA ALA A 35 -10.00 -26.57 -12.18
C ALA A 35 -8.51 -26.80 -12.41
N VAL A 36 -7.77 -27.23 -11.38
CA VAL A 36 -6.34 -27.56 -11.49
C VAL A 36 -6.09 -28.66 -12.52
N THR A 37 -6.94 -29.70 -12.59
CA THR A 37 -6.81 -30.75 -13.62
C THR A 37 -7.06 -30.25 -15.06
N ARG A 38 -7.54 -29.02 -15.21
CA ARG A 38 -7.89 -28.40 -16.50
C ARG A 38 -7.07 -27.14 -16.79
N PHE A 39 -5.79 -27.16 -16.43
CA PHE A 39 -4.81 -26.12 -16.76
C PHE A 39 -5.17 -24.74 -16.20
N LEU A 40 -5.54 -24.69 -14.93
CA LEU A 40 -5.83 -23.46 -14.21
C LEU A 40 -4.67 -22.47 -14.28
N ARG A 41 -4.95 -21.25 -14.73
CA ARG A 41 -3.98 -20.15 -14.82
C ARG A 41 -4.25 -19.04 -13.80
N GLU A 42 -5.51 -18.78 -13.48
CA GLU A 42 -5.93 -17.80 -12.47
C GLU A 42 -6.81 -18.47 -11.42
N LEU A 43 -6.45 -18.31 -10.15
CA LEU A 43 -7.27 -18.73 -9.02
C LEU A 43 -7.55 -17.52 -8.13
N SER A 44 -8.83 -17.19 -7.94
CA SER A 44 -9.28 -16.19 -6.97
C SER A 44 -10.22 -16.84 -5.98
N LEU A 45 -9.87 -16.75 -4.70
CA LEU A 45 -10.66 -17.29 -3.61
C LEU A 45 -10.88 -16.17 -2.59
N ASP A 46 -12.15 -15.84 -2.38
CA ASP A 46 -12.62 -14.93 -1.34
C ASP A 46 -13.61 -15.71 -0.46
N LEU A 47 -13.09 -16.22 0.67
CA LEU A 47 -13.79 -17.17 1.54
C LEU A 47 -14.03 -16.53 2.93
N TYR A 48 -15.10 -15.77 3.08
CA TYR A 48 -15.47 -15.23 4.40
C TYR A 48 -15.63 -16.35 5.45
N PRO A 49 -14.96 -16.25 6.62
CA PRO A 49 -15.12 -17.24 7.67
C PRO A 49 -16.55 -17.21 8.22
N ASN A 50 -17.29 -18.32 8.09
CA ASN A 50 -18.47 -18.54 8.91
C ASN A 50 -18.00 -18.77 10.36
N PHE A 51 -18.66 -18.15 11.34
CA PHE A 51 -18.36 -18.16 12.79
C PHE A 51 -18.22 -19.55 13.46
N GLU A 52 -18.38 -20.64 12.71
CA GLU A 52 -18.18 -22.00 13.19
C GLU A 52 -16.75 -22.48 12.90
N SER A 53 -15.75 -21.84 13.54
CA SER A 53 -14.43 -22.36 13.95
C SER A 53 -13.59 -23.28 13.03
N GLN A 54 -13.93 -23.47 11.74
CA GLN A 54 -13.25 -24.41 10.86
C GLN A 54 -13.14 -23.90 9.42
N THR A 55 -11.92 -23.52 9.06
CA THR A 55 -11.47 -22.98 7.76
C THR A 55 -11.43 -24.04 6.65
N THR A 56 -11.44 -23.59 5.38
CA THR A 56 -11.45 -24.45 4.18
C THR A 56 -10.03 -24.84 3.78
N LYS A 57 -9.77 -26.14 3.59
CA LYS A 57 -8.48 -26.66 3.14
C LYS A 57 -8.38 -26.72 1.62
N LEU A 58 -7.30 -26.15 1.06
CA LEU A 58 -7.02 -26.27 -0.37
C LEU A 58 -6.60 -27.70 -0.77
N PRO A 59 -6.97 -28.17 -1.97
CA PRO A 59 -6.61 -29.51 -2.43
C PRO A 59 -5.10 -29.63 -2.71
N SER A 60 -4.53 -30.81 -2.40
CA SER A 60 -3.12 -31.11 -2.65
C SER A 60 -2.70 -30.94 -4.13
N SER A 61 -3.65 -31.09 -5.06
CA SER A 61 -3.42 -30.85 -6.49
C SER A 61 -2.93 -29.43 -6.79
N LEU A 62 -3.38 -28.42 -6.02
CA LEU A 62 -2.98 -27.03 -6.23
C LEU A 62 -1.47 -26.83 -6.00
N TYR A 63 -0.88 -27.55 -5.05
CA TYR A 63 0.58 -27.59 -4.77
C TYR A 63 1.38 -28.37 -5.82
N THR A 64 0.75 -28.77 -6.93
CA THR A 64 1.42 -29.37 -8.08
C THR A 64 1.08 -28.62 -9.38
N CYS A 65 0.35 -27.51 -9.27
CA CYS A 65 -0.15 -26.75 -10.40
C CYS A 65 0.98 -25.92 -11.03
N LYS A 66 1.49 -26.38 -12.18
CA LYS A 66 2.56 -25.70 -12.93
C LYS A 66 2.07 -24.62 -13.89
N SER A 67 0.76 -24.47 -14.06
CA SER A 67 0.15 -23.51 -14.98
C SER A 67 -0.35 -22.24 -14.29
N LEU A 68 -0.31 -22.18 -12.96
CA LEU A 68 -0.88 -21.08 -12.19
C LEU A 68 0.00 -19.82 -12.29
N VAL A 69 -0.54 -18.78 -12.91
CA VAL A 69 0.11 -17.49 -13.16
C VAL A 69 -0.39 -16.42 -12.20
N ILE A 70 -1.67 -16.46 -11.83
CA ILE A 70 -2.32 -15.47 -10.95
C ILE A 70 -2.95 -16.20 -9.77
N LEU A 71 -2.63 -15.76 -8.55
CA LEU A 71 -3.19 -16.28 -7.31
C LEU A 71 -3.70 -15.12 -6.46
N LYS A 72 -5.01 -15.11 -6.18
CA LYS A 72 -5.64 -14.15 -5.28
C LYS A 72 -6.30 -14.89 -4.14
N LEU A 73 -5.85 -14.60 -2.93
CA LEU A 73 -6.32 -15.21 -1.69
C LEU A 73 -6.84 -14.11 -0.78
N GLU A 74 -8.13 -14.14 -0.49
CA GLU A 74 -8.79 -13.26 0.45
C GLU A 74 -9.54 -14.11 1.48
N GLU A 75 -9.48 -13.71 2.75
CA GLU A 75 -10.32 -14.21 3.85
C GLU A 75 -10.25 -15.74 4.12
N GLY A 76 -9.99 -16.18 5.36
CA GLY A 76 -10.41 -17.53 5.81
C GLY A 76 -9.76 -18.77 5.16
N ILE A 77 -8.74 -18.64 4.31
CA ILE A 77 -8.16 -19.77 3.56
C ILE A 77 -7.04 -20.46 4.36
N LEU A 78 -7.21 -21.76 4.66
CA LEU A 78 -6.13 -22.58 5.20
C LEU A 78 -5.39 -23.34 4.10
N VAL A 79 -4.08 -23.12 4.06
CA VAL A 79 -3.11 -23.89 3.28
C VAL A 79 -2.55 -24.97 4.26
N ASP A 80 -2.72 -26.25 3.94
CA ASP A 80 -2.83 -27.41 4.88
C ASP A 80 -1.69 -27.66 5.90
N VAL A 81 -2.04 -27.80 7.19
CA VAL A 81 -1.40 -28.67 8.23
C VAL A 81 -2.51 -29.19 9.18
N PRO A 82 -2.41 -30.42 9.76
CA PRO A 82 -3.36 -30.91 10.76
C PRO A 82 -3.09 -30.32 12.15
N ARG A 83 -3.93 -29.40 12.63
CA ARG A 83 -4.26 -29.23 14.06
C ARG A 83 -5.45 -28.30 14.25
N THR A 84 -6.21 -28.61 15.29
CA THR A 84 -7.52 -28.09 15.66
C THR A 84 -7.40 -26.78 16.44
N THR A 85 -7.44 -25.64 15.77
CA THR A 85 -7.95 -24.36 16.28
C THR A 85 -8.08 -23.40 15.09
N CYS A 86 -9.05 -22.50 15.17
CA CYS A 86 -9.34 -21.49 14.15
C CYS A 86 -8.12 -20.57 14.01
N VAL A 87 -7.28 -20.83 13.01
CA VAL A 87 -6.10 -20.01 12.71
C VAL A 87 -6.05 -19.87 11.20
N THR A 88 -6.35 -18.68 10.74
CA THR A 88 -6.15 -18.24 9.38
C THR A 88 -4.62 -18.19 9.15
N TYR A 89 -4.13 -18.76 8.04
CA TYR A 89 -2.69 -18.97 7.73
C TYR A 89 -1.83 -19.75 8.76
N ALA A 90 -2.35 -20.84 9.34
CA ALA A 90 -1.71 -21.61 10.43
C ALA A 90 -0.30 -22.22 10.23
N ASP A 91 0.45 -21.93 9.14
CA ASP A 91 1.89 -22.18 9.09
C ASP A 91 2.52 -21.36 7.94
N GLN A 92 3.54 -20.55 8.24
CA GLN A 92 4.45 -19.95 7.25
C GLN A 92 4.87 -20.99 6.19
N LYS A 93 5.08 -22.24 6.61
CA LYS A 93 5.50 -23.34 5.72
C LYS A 93 4.46 -23.71 4.68
N SER A 94 3.17 -23.49 4.94
CA SER A 94 2.10 -23.91 4.03
C SER A 94 1.93 -22.95 2.85
N LEU A 95 1.84 -21.64 3.12
CA LEU A 95 1.81 -20.64 2.07
C LEU A 95 3.14 -20.68 1.29
N HIS A 96 4.27 -20.75 1.97
CA HIS A 96 5.58 -20.91 1.33
C HIS A 96 5.63 -22.18 0.44
N ARG A 97 5.03 -23.31 0.88
CA ARG A 97 4.94 -24.53 0.06
C ARG A 97 4.05 -24.34 -1.16
N LEU A 98 2.92 -23.65 -1.03
CA LEU A 98 2.03 -23.35 -2.17
C LEU A 98 2.76 -22.49 -3.20
N LEU A 99 3.38 -21.41 -2.74
CA LEU A 99 4.11 -20.46 -3.58
C LEU A 99 5.33 -21.11 -4.26
N SER A 100 6.12 -21.89 -3.52
CA SER A 100 7.28 -22.61 -4.08
C SER A 100 6.90 -23.72 -5.07
N SER A 101 5.64 -24.16 -5.07
CA SER A 101 5.12 -25.16 -6.00
C SER A 101 4.59 -24.59 -7.31
N CYS A 102 4.47 -23.26 -7.43
CA CYS A 102 3.93 -22.56 -8.60
C CYS A 102 5.05 -21.79 -9.33
N PRO A 103 5.87 -22.45 -10.17
CA PRO A 103 7.11 -21.87 -10.72
C PRO A 103 6.89 -20.75 -11.76
N VAL A 104 5.66 -20.57 -12.24
CA VAL A 104 5.29 -19.56 -13.25
C VAL A 104 4.38 -18.47 -12.67
N LEU A 105 4.26 -18.39 -11.34
CA LEU A 105 3.42 -17.41 -10.67
C LEU A 105 3.99 -16.00 -10.92
N GLU A 106 3.19 -15.12 -11.51
CA GLU A 106 3.57 -13.75 -11.87
C GLU A 106 2.82 -12.70 -11.04
N ASP A 107 1.59 -13.00 -10.58
CA ASP A 107 0.75 -12.06 -9.81
C ASP A 107 0.19 -12.73 -8.56
N LEU A 108 0.49 -12.17 -7.40
CA LEU A 108 0.04 -12.64 -6.09
C LEU A 108 -0.68 -11.51 -5.35
N PHE A 109 -1.93 -11.77 -5.00
CA PHE A 109 -2.71 -10.96 -4.07
C PHE A 109 -3.01 -11.78 -2.82
N VAL A 110 -2.69 -11.23 -1.65
CA VAL A 110 -3.03 -11.83 -0.35
C VAL A 110 -3.66 -10.77 0.53
N LYS A 111 -4.90 -11.01 0.95
CA LYS A 111 -5.56 -10.28 2.02
C LYS A 111 -5.69 -11.18 3.25
N HIS A 112 -5.06 -10.76 4.33
CA HIS A 112 -5.08 -11.42 5.62
C HIS A 112 -5.78 -10.51 6.62
N ASN A 113 -6.94 -10.91 7.09
CA ASN A 113 -7.59 -10.28 8.23
C ASN A 113 -7.31 -11.18 9.44
N GLY A 114 -6.19 -10.95 10.12
CA GLY A 114 -5.86 -11.65 11.35
C GLY A 114 -6.88 -11.39 12.46
N CYS A 115 -6.98 -12.32 13.41
CA CYS A 115 -7.56 -12.08 14.73
C CYS A 115 -6.42 -12.07 15.76
N GLU A 116 -6.61 -11.45 16.93
CA GLU A 116 -5.60 -11.38 18.00
C GLU A 116 -5.08 -12.76 18.48
N SER A 117 -5.82 -13.84 18.19
CA SER A 117 -5.44 -15.22 18.53
C SER A 117 -4.50 -15.89 17.52
N GLU A 118 -4.14 -15.23 16.41
CA GLU A 118 -3.34 -15.82 15.34
C GLU A 118 -1.84 -15.59 15.54
N HIS A 119 -1.08 -16.69 15.58
CA HIS A 119 0.37 -16.69 15.81
C HIS A 119 1.14 -16.57 14.48
N LEU A 120 0.84 -15.57 13.65
CA LEU A 120 1.61 -15.31 12.44
C LEU A 120 2.84 -14.46 12.77
N GLU A 121 3.94 -15.10 13.14
CA GLU A 121 5.19 -14.39 13.49
C GLU A 121 5.91 -13.80 12.27
N THR A 122 5.99 -14.56 11.18
CA THR A 122 6.73 -14.13 9.98
C THR A 122 5.97 -14.48 8.70
N PHE A 123 5.81 -13.50 7.83
CA PHE A 123 5.27 -13.69 6.49
C PHE A 123 6.38 -13.67 5.45
N SER A 124 6.51 -14.72 4.64
CA SER A 124 7.61 -14.86 3.67
C SER A 124 7.10 -15.07 2.25
N VAL A 125 7.57 -14.23 1.32
CA VAL A 125 7.30 -14.35 -0.12
C VAL A 125 8.62 -14.58 -0.84
N ILE A 126 8.85 -15.83 -1.27
CA ILE A 126 10.08 -16.23 -1.97
C ILE A 126 9.67 -16.88 -3.31
N VAL A 127 9.49 -16.04 -4.33
CA VAL A 127 8.95 -16.45 -5.64
C VAL A 127 9.71 -15.74 -6.76
N PRO A 128 10.71 -16.39 -7.37
CA PRO A 128 11.58 -15.75 -8.37
C PRO A 128 10.87 -15.26 -9.64
N SER A 129 9.74 -15.87 -10.00
CA SER A 129 8.93 -15.52 -11.18
C SER A 129 7.98 -14.35 -10.95
N LEU A 130 7.78 -13.94 -9.69
CA LEU A 130 6.74 -12.97 -9.33
C LEU A 130 7.06 -11.58 -9.88
N GLN A 131 6.09 -10.97 -10.54
CA GLN A 131 6.18 -9.63 -11.13
C GLN A 131 5.28 -8.62 -10.41
N ARG A 132 4.17 -9.07 -9.81
CA ARG A 132 3.23 -8.24 -9.06
C ARG A 132 2.92 -8.88 -7.71
N LEU A 133 3.03 -8.09 -6.65
CA LEU A 133 2.69 -8.50 -5.30
C LEU A 133 1.79 -7.45 -4.65
N THR A 134 0.64 -7.86 -4.14
CA THR A 134 -0.24 -7.04 -3.31
C THR A 134 -0.53 -7.75 -2.00
N LEU A 135 -0.19 -7.11 -0.90
CA LEU A 135 -0.42 -7.61 0.45
C LEU A 135 -1.30 -6.63 1.22
N LYS A 136 -2.33 -7.15 1.88
CA LYS A 136 -3.16 -6.42 2.84
C LYS A 136 -3.21 -7.22 4.13
N MET A 137 -2.73 -6.67 5.24
CA MET A 137 -2.54 -7.43 6.48
C MET A 137 -3.13 -6.72 7.69
N CYS A 138 -4.13 -7.32 8.34
CA CYS A 138 -4.47 -7.01 9.74
C CYS A 138 -3.42 -7.67 10.62
N ARG A 139 -2.72 -6.87 11.42
CA ARG A 139 -1.66 -7.33 12.30
C ARG A 139 -2.27 -7.79 13.62
N GLY A 140 -1.97 -9.04 14.00
CA GLY A 140 -2.10 -9.50 15.37
C GLY A 140 -0.88 -9.10 16.21
N SER A 141 -0.99 -9.26 17.52
CA SER A 141 0.06 -8.96 18.51
C SER A 141 1.36 -9.77 18.32
N PHE A 142 1.33 -10.83 17.51
CA PHE A 142 2.46 -11.72 17.27
C PHE A 142 3.25 -11.42 15.98
N PHE A 143 2.82 -10.45 15.16
CA PHE A 143 3.49 -10.19 13.87
C PHE A 143 4.86 -9.53 14.06
N GLN A 144 5.94 -10.26 13.73
CA GLN A 144 7.32 -9.83 13.97
C GLN A 144 8.08 -9.47 12.70
N ALA A 145 7.82 -10.13 11.56
CA ALA A 145 8.61 -9.89 10.36
C ALA A 145 7.90 -10.13 9.02
N LEU A 146 8.29 -9.33 8.01
CA LEU A 146 7.96 -9.53 6.60
C LEU A 146 9.26 -9.79 5.82
N VAL A 147 9.34 -10.94 5.14
CA VAL A 147 10.51 -11.38 4.38
C VAL A 147 10.17 -11.49 2.90
N MET A 148 10.94 -10.83 2.04
CA MET A 148 10.74 -10.86 0.59
C MET A 148 12.02 -11.19 -0.18
N ASN A 149 11.94 -12.19 -1.06
CA ASN A 149 12.95 -12.49 -2.07
C ASN A 149 12.26 -12.82 -3.40
N THR A 150 12.06 -11.78 -4.20
CA THR A 150 11.34 -11.83 -5.48
C THR A 150 12.06 -10.97 -6.52
N PRO A 151 13.20 -11.41 -7.07
CA PRO A 151 14.07 -10.58 -7.93
C PRO A 151 13.45 -10.13 -9.26
N SER A 152 12.32 -10.70 -9.67
CA SER A 152 11.59 -10.30 -10.87
C SER A 152 10.46 -9.30 -10.62
N LEU A 153 10.28 -8.85 -9.37
CA LEU A 153 9.17 -8.00 -8.97
C LEU A 153 9.26 -6.63 -9.64
N LYS A 154 8.15 -6.19 -10.24
CA LYS A 154 8.00 -4.89 -10.91
C LYS A 154 7.04 -3.97 -10.16
N TYR A 155 6.06 -4.55 -9.47
CA TYR A 155 5.04 -3.83 -8.72
C TYR A 155 4.89 -4.44 -7.33
N PHE A 156 4.97 -3.61 -6.30
CA PHE A 156 4.72 -4.00 -4.93
C PHE A 156 3.71 -3.07 -4.28
N LYS A 157 2.64 -3.64 -3.73
CA LYS A 157 1.68 -2.93 -2.89
C LYS A 157 1.58 -3.58 -1.53
N PHE A 158 1.70 -2.79 -0.48
CA PHE A 158 1.58 -3.26 0.89
C PHE A 158 0.71 -2.31 1.70
N THR A 159 -0.28 -2.88 2.38
CA THR A 159 -1.12 -2.17 3.34
C THR A 159 -1.20 -2.97 4.63
N ASP A 160 -0.94 -2.34 5.77
CA ASP A 160 -1.21 -2.94 7.08
C ASP A 160 -2.07 -2.06 7.97
N TYR A 161 -2.72 -2.71 8.94
CA TYR A 161 -3.58 -2.08 9.94
C TYR A 161 -3.68 -2.98 11.17
N THR A 162 -4.13 -2.44 12.29
CA THR A 162 -4.46 -3.19 13.51
C THR A 162 -5.95 -3.46 13.56
N CYS A 163 -6.33 -4.58 14.14
CA CYS A 163 -7.73 -4.91 14.34
C CYS A 163 -8.17 -4.23 15.64
N GLU A 164 -8.57 -2.96 15.60
CA GLU A 164 -9.11 -2.27 16.78
C GLU A 164 -10.46 -2.89 17.13
N HIS A 165 -10.55 -3.55 18.27
CA HIS A 165 -11.85 -3.92 18.83
C HIS A 165 -12.44 -2.67 19.51
N ASP A 166 -13.53 -2.14 18.94
CA ASP A 166 -14.34 -1.02 19.47
C ASP A 166 -14.82 -1.21 20.94
N ASP A 167 -14.64 -2.39 21.54
CA ASP A 167 -15.17 -2.77 22.86
C ASP A 167 -14.14 -2.72 24.02
N PHE A 168 -12.87 -2.36 23.78
CA PHE A 168 -11.85 -2.34 24.84
C PHE A 168 -11.20 -0.96 25.06
N SER A 169 -12.01 0.10 25.04
CA SER A 169 -11.58 1.47 25.37
C SER A 169 -11.07 1.67 26.81
N ASP A 170 -11.17 0.66 27.68
CA ASP A 170 -10.93 0.78 29.12
C ASP A 170 -9.71 -0.02 29.64
N ILE A 171 -8.88 -0.59 28.75
CA ILE A 171 -7.64 -1.23 29.20
C ILE A 171 -6.45 -0.48 28.61
N ASP A 172 -5.80 0.30 29.49
CA ASP A 172 -4.42 0.77 29.32
C ASP A 172 -3.50 -0.45 29.17
N PHE A 173 -3.49 -1.04 27.99
CA PHE A 173 -2.37 -1.86 27.59
C PHE A 173 -1.28 -0.92 27.09
N ASP A 174 -0.26 -0.76 27.92
CA ASP A 174 1.08 -0.28 27.59
C ASP A 174 1.78 -1.28 26.63
N PHE A 175 1.07 -1.74 25.58
CA PHE A 175 1.68 -2.49 24.50
C PHE A 175 2.47 -1.48 23.68
N ASP A 176 3.77 -1.48 23.96
CA ASP A 176 4.80 -1.01 23.05
C ASP A 176 4.58 -1.70 21.70
N TYR A 177 3.75 -1.09 20.84
CA TYR A 177 3.47 -1.53 19.46
C TYR A 177 4.75 -1.35 18.65
N ASN A 178 5.74 -2.19 18.94
CA ASN A 178 6.98 -2.23 18.22
C ASN A 178 6.66 -2.58 16.77
N GLY A 179 7.25 -1.81 15.86
CA GLY A 179 7.20 -2.12 14.44
C GLY A 179 7.71 -3.55 14.17
N TYR A 180 7.39 -4.08 13.00
CA TYR A 180 7.92 -5.38 12.58
C TYR A 180 9.16 -5.19 11.73
N SER A 181 10.06 -6.16 11.77
CA SER A 181 11.25 -6.15 10.93
C SER A 181 10.89 -6.42 9.47
N PHE A 182 11.44 -5.63 8.57
CA PHE A 182 11.26 -5.81 7.14
C PHE A 182 12.56 -6.32 6.53
N TYR A 183 12.56 -7.52 5.97
CA TYR A 183 13.73 -8.10 5.33
C TYR A 183 13.47 -8.24 3.83
N SER A 184 14.31 -7.60 3.03
CA SER A 184 14.24 -7.71 1.59
C SER A 184 15.63 -7.79 0.98
N ASP A 185 15.76 -8.64 -0.04
CA ASP A 185 16.91 -8.64 -0.94
C ASP A 185 16.74 -7.57 -2.03
N ASP A 186 17.83 -7.26 -2.75
CA ASP A 186 17.79 -6.33 -3.88
C ASP A 186 16.77 -6.77 -4.94
N MET A 187 15.87 -5.84 -5.29
CA MET A 187 14.86 -6.03 -6.33
C MET A 187 15.03 -5.01 -7.45
N PRO A 188 16.07 -5.16 -8.31
CA PRO A 188 16.47 -4.13 -9.26
C PRO A 188 15.46 -3.89 -10.40
N LYS A 189 14.46 -4.75 -10.55
CA LYS A 189 13.38 -4.60 -11.54
C LYS A 189 12.14 -3.91 -10.99
N LEU A 190 12.15 -3.51 -9.71
CA LEU A 190 11.01 -2.86 -9.08
C LEU A 190 10.80 -1.47 -9.67
N GLU A 191 9.68 -1.28 -10.35
CA GLU A 191 9.34 -0.03 -11.04
C GLU A 191 8.36 0.82 -10.22
N GLU A 192 7.44 0.17 -9.51
CA GLU A 192 6.36 0.81 -8.78
C GLU A 192 6.16 0.19 -7.40
N MET A 193 6.02 1.07 -6.40
CA MET A 193 5.86 0.70 -5.00
C MET A 193 4.80 1.56 -4.33
N GLU A 194 3.81 0.92 -3.73
CA GLU A 194 2.77 1.56 -2.92
C GLU A 194 2.79 0.98 -1.51
N VAL A 195 3.04 1.82 -0.52
CA VAL A 195 3.02 1.42 0.89
C VAL A 195 2.07 2.32 1.66
N ASP A 196 1.19 1.68 2.40
CA ASP A 196 0.33 2.30 3.39
C ASP A 196 0.47 1.55 4.70
N SER A 197 1.35 2.03 5.57
CA SER A 197 1.67 1.36 6.82
C SER A 197 1.97 2.34 7.93
N THR A 198 1.54 2.01 9.13
CA THR A 198 1.76 2.77 10.36
C THR A 198 2.83 2.15 11.26
N TYR A 199 3.53 1.09 10.82
CA TYR A 199 4.47 0.34 11.67
C TYR A 199 5.68 -0.27 10.94
N LEU A 200 5.81 -0.04 9.63
CA LEU A 200 6.87 -0.61 8.82
C LEU A 200 8.27 -0.23 9.34
N ASP A 201 9.17 -1.21 9.45
CA ASP A 201 10.60 -0.97 9.64
C ASP A 201 11.16 -0.19 8.44
N THR A 202 11.47 1.06 8.72
CA THR A 202 11.89 2.03 7.70
C THR A 202 13.35 1.90 7.31
N GLU A 203 14.20 1.18 8.05
CA GLU A 203 15.65 1.09 7.73
C GLU A 203 15.91 0.22 6.50
N ASN A 204 15.30 -0.97 6.46
CA ASN A 204 15.44 -1.91 5.36
C ASN A 204 14.56 -1.56 4.15
N PHE A 205 13.57 -0.70 4.35
CA PHE A 205 12.70 -0.18 3.31
C PHE A 205 13.44 0.73 2.32
N VAL A 206 14.45 1.48 2.80
CA VAL A 206 15.17 2.48 2.02
C VAL A 206 15.88 1.89 0.79
N SER A 207 16.39 0.66 0.88
CA SER A 207 17.10 0.03 -0.25
C SER A 207 16.18 -0.15 -1.46
N LEU A 208 14.92 -0.53 -1.24
CA LEU A 208 13.96 -0.82 -2.29
C LEU A 208 13.53 0.44 -3.06
N ILE A 209 13.34 1.55 -2.36
CA ILE A 209 12.92 2.81 -2.99
C ILE A 209 13.98 3.40 -3.93
N THR A 210 15.23 2.96 -3.86
CA THR A 210 16.28 3.45 -4.78
C THR A 210 16.08 2.98 -6.22
N TYR A 211 15.37 1.86 -6.42
CA TYR A 211 15.11 1.28 -7.74
C TYR A 211 13.87 1.86 -8.43
N VAL A 212 12.91 2.40 -7.66
CA VAL A 212 11.56 2.67 -8.16
C VAL A 212 11.45 3.96 -8.97
N MET A 213 10.57 3.93 -9.97
CA MET A 213 10.18 5.11 -10.76
C MET A 213 8.91 5.76 -10.22
N ARG A 214 8.02 4.97 -9.61
CA ARG A 214 6.73 5.41 -9.03
C ARG A 214 6.67 4.97 -7.57
N LEU A 215 6.51 5.92 -6.66
CA LEU A 215 6.48 5.68 -5.24
C LEU A 215 5.23 6.33 -4.62
N SER A 216 4.42 5.54 -3.91
CA SER A 216 3.31 6.02 -3.10
C SER A 216 3.53 5.63 -1.64
N LEU A 217 3.49 6.59 -0.72
CA LEU A 217 3.83 6.37 0.69
C LEU A 217 2.81 6.98 1.64
N CYS A 218 2.37 6.17 2.59
CA CYS A 218 1.80 6.55 3.88
C CYS A 218 2.60 5.75 4.92
N LEU A 219 3.37 6.44 5.78
CA LEU A 219 4.38 5.85 6.67
C LEU A 219 4.18 6.36 8.11
N PRO A 220 4.62 5.61 9.14
CA PRO A 220 4.51 6.02 10.54
C PRO A 220 5.16 7.36 10.88
N ASP A 221 4.75 7.91 12.02
CA ASP A 221 5.51 8.94 12.71
C ASP A 221 6.95 8.44 12.98
N GLN A 222 7.94 9.32 12.81
CA GLN A 222 9.40 9.05 12.92
C GLN A 222 10.07 8.39 11.70
N ALA A 223 9.33 8.06 10.62
CA ALA A 223 9.91 7.49 9.41
C ALA A 223 11.02 8.36 8.78
N GLU A 224 11.01 9.67 9.05
CA GLU A 224 12.04 10.57 8.55
C GLU A 224 13.43 10.20 9.06
N LYS A 225 13.56 9.70 10.29
CA LYS A 225 14.86 9.38 10.91
C LYS A 225 15.65 8.33 10.14
N ALA A 226 14.97 7.33 9.58
CA ALA A 226 15.62 6.30 8.77
C ALA A 226 16.01 6.82 7.38
N LEU A 227 15.24 7.76 6.83
CA LEU A 227 15.46 8.35 5.51
C LEU A 227 16.49 9.51 5.51
N TYR A 228 16.79 10.10 6.68
CA TYR A 228 17.84 11.12 6.83
C TYR A 228 19.28 10.61 6.63
N ARG A 229 19.49 9.33 6.27
CA ARG A 229 20.83 8.81 5.98
C ARG A 229 21.44 9.57 4.79
N GLU A 230 22.51 10.32 5.05
CA GLU A 230 23.24 11.06 4.02
C GLU A 230 23.65 10.13 2.86
N GLY A 231 23.33 10.53 1.62
CA GLY A 231 23.81 9.87 0.41
C GLY A 231 22.78 9.02 -0.35
N ILE A 232 21.53 8.95 0.08
CA ILE A 232 20.46 8.32 -0.73
C ILE A 232 20.14 9.25 -1.89
N VAL A 233 20.27 8.74 -3.14
CA VAL A 233 19.90 9.49 -4.34
C VAL A 233 18.89 8.68 -5.13
N LEU A 234 17.65 9.17 -5.18
CA LEU A 234 16.52 8.55 -5.86
C LEU A 234 16.51 8.95 -7.34
N SER A 235 17.59 8.58 -8.03
CA SER A 235 17.85 8.98 -9.42
C SER A 235 16.79 8.47 -10.42
N GLN A 236 16.13 7.36 -10.11
CA GLN A 236 15.09 6.74 -10.93
C GLN A 236 13.70 7.29 -10.66
N LEU A 237 13.47 7.94 -9.51
CA LEU A 237 12.14 8.40 -9.14
C LEU A 237 11.63 9.47 -10.11
N ARG A 238 10.42 9.28 -10.62
CA ARG A 238 9.73 10.19 -11.54
C ARG A 238 8.37 10.63 -10.99
N HIS A 239 7.70 9.76 -10.24
CA HIS A 239 6.39 10.05 -9.66
C HIS A 239 6.44 9.75 -8.16
N LEU A 240 6.15 10.76 -7.36
CA LEU A 240 6.01 10.64 -5.90
C LEU A 240 4.59 10.98 -5.51
N LYS A 241 3.96 10.08 -4.75
CA LYS A 241 2.70 10.29 -4.07
C LYS A 241 2.92 10.12 -2.57
N LEU A 242 2.63 11.14 -1.78
CA LEU A 242 2.90 11.15 -0.34
C LEU A 242 1.61 11.47 0.41
N CYS A 243 1.28 10.64 1.39
CA CYS A 243 0.17 10.85 2.29
C CYS A 243 0.53 11.90 3.34
N SER A 244 -0.36 12.85 3.59
CA SER A 244 -0.17 13.95 4.55
C SER A 244 -0.87 13.72 5.89
N CYS A 245 -1.15 12.46 6.26
CA CYS A 245 -1.82 12.14 7.52
C CYS A 245 -0.90 12.20 8.76
N THR A 246 0.41 11.96 8.61
CA THR A 246 1.32 11.87 9.77
C THR A 246 2.03 13.18 10.10
N ILE A 247 2.38 13.42 11.36
CA ILE A 247 2.92 14.71 11.85
C ILE A 247 4.19 15.13 11.09
N ASN A 248 5.00 14.16 10.64
CA ASN A 248 6.27 14.40 9.95
C ASN A 248 6.20 14.27 8.42
N TRP A 249 5.02 14.16 7.81
CA TRP A 249 4.86 14.02 6.35
C TRP A 249 5.63 15.11 5.57
N SER A 250 5.61 16.34 6.06
CA SER A 250 6.25 17.49 5.42
C SER A 250 7.78 17.41 5.45
N LYS A 251 8.37 16.80 6.49
CA LYS A 251 9.83 16.53 6.55
C LYS A 251 10.22 15.47 5.53
N LEU A 252 9.40 14.41 5.38
CA LEU A 252 9.59 13.39 4.35
C LEU A 252 9.55 14.02 2.95
N LEU A 253 8.58 14.90 2.69
CA LEU A 253 8.48 15.60 1.42
C LEU A 253 9.77 16.37 1.10
N VAL A 254 10.32 17.12 2.06
CA VAL A 254 11.55 17.89 1.86
C VAL A 254 12.73 16.98 1.51
N LEU A 255 12.85 15.82 2.17
CA LEU A 255 13.87 14.81 1.85
C LEU A 255 13.73 14.32 0.41
N PHE A 256 12.55 13.85 0.03
CA PHE A 256 12.31 13.35 -1.32
C PHE A 256 12.56 14.41 -2.40
N LEU A 257 12.20 15.67 -2.15
CA LEU A 257 12.46 16.75 -3.09
C LEU A 257 13.97 16.96 -3.31
N LYS A 258 14.78 16.90 -2.25
CA LYS A 258 16.24 17.05 -2.33
C LYS A 258 16.89 15.87 -3.04
N ASP A 259 16.45 14.65 -2.73
CA ASP A 259 17.13 13.43 -3.14
C ASP A 259 16.64 12.87 -4.48
N SER A 260 15.58 13.45 -5.07
CA SER A 260 14.96 13.00 -6.33
C SER A 260 15.17 13.99 -7.47
N PRO A 261 16.35 14.10 -8.08
CA PRO A 261 16.68 15.15 -9.05
C PRO A 261 15.80 15.13 -10.33
N ASN A 262 15.23 13.97 -10.66
CA ASN A 262 14.47 13.74 -11.88
C ASN A 262 12.95 13.66 -11.66
N LEU A 263 12.45 14.10 -10.51
CA LEU A 263 11.03 14.03 -10.16
C LEU A 263 10.18 14.85 -11.14
N GLN A 264 9.20 14.20 -11.78
CA GLN A 264 8.32 14.81 -12.79
C GLN A 264 6.92 15.08 -12.26
N GLU A 265 6.43 14.25 -11.35
CA GLU A 265 5.12 14.40 -10.73
C GLU A 265 5.23 14.28 -9.22
N LEU A 266 4.66 15.27 -8.53
CA LEU A 266 4.49 15.27 -7.08
C LEU A 266 3.00 15.32 -6.76
N VAL A 267 2.54 14.37 -5.95
CA VAL A 267 1.19 14.31 -5.39
C VAL A 267 1.30 14.28 -3.88
N VAL A 268 0.70 15.26 -3.21
CA VAL A 268 0.42 15.19 -1.76
C VAL A 268 -1.06 14.88 -1.62
N HIS A 269 -1.42 13.94 -0.76
CA HIS A 269 -2.82 13.58 -0.56
C HIS A 269 -3.16 13.27 0.89
N LEU A 270 -4.40 13.53 1.26
CA LEU A 270 -5.02 13.02 2.46
C LEU A 270 -6.23 12.16 2.06
N THR A 271 -6.23 10.88 2.43
CA THR A 271 -7.36 9.96 2.15
C THR A 271 -8.31 9.88 3.33
N ASN A 272 -9.59 9.70 3.04
CA ASN A 272 -10.66 9.53 4.03
C ASN A 272 -10.43 8.36 5.00
N ASP A 273 -9.68 7.34 4.58
CA ASP A 273 -9.38 6.19 5.46
C ASP A 273 -8.39 6.55 6.59
N HIS A 274 -7.76 7.73 6.53
CA HIS A 274 -6.79 8.25 7.52
C HIS A 274 -7.29 9.53 8.23
N THR A 275 -8.60 9.82 8.17
CA THR A 275 -9.17 11.10 8.64
C THR A 275 -9.62 11.14 10.09
N ASP A 276 -9.45 10.07 10.88
CA ASP A 276 -9.75 10.09 12.32
C ASP A 276 -8.80 11.00 13.13
N ILE A 277 -7.84 11.63 12.47
CA ILE A 277 -7.03 12.70 13.04
C ILE A 277 -7.88 13.97 13.07
N SER A 278 -8.38 14.31 14.25
CA SER A 278 -9.20 15.51 14.52
C SER A 278 -8.47 16.84 14.31
N GLU A 279 -7.15 16.81 14.08
CA GLU A 279 -6.30 18.00 13.96
C GLU A 279 -5.47 17.99 12.66
N ASP A 280 -5.27 19.17 12.06
CA ASP A 280 -4.40 19.37 10.88
C ASP A 280 -2.94 19.00 11.22
N PRO A 281 -2.33 18.00 10.57
CA PRO A 281 -0.94 17.63 10.82
C PRO A 281 0.01 18.81 10.53
N PRO A 282 0.88 19.18 11.48
CA PRO A 282 1.65 20.41 11.35
C PRO A 282 2.65 20.36 10.20
N VAL A 283 2.60 21.36 9.31
CA VAL A 283 3.62 21.50 8.27
C VAL A 283 4.91 22.07 8.88
N CYS A 284 6.01 21.33 8.78
CA CYS A 284 7.32 21.65 9.37
C CYS A 284 8.44 21.51 8.32
N TRP A 285 8.61 22.54 7.48
CA TRP A 285 9.62 22.57 6.40
C TRP A 285 10.62 23.74 6.52
N GLU A 286 10.33 24.70 7.38
CA GLU A 286 11.13 25.89 7.63
C GLU A 286 12.52 25.51 8.14
N ASN A 287 13.57 26.17 7.65
CA ASN A 287 15.01 25.89 7.88
C ASN A 287 15.56 24.61 7.22
N GLN A 288 14.74 23.77 6.57
CA GLN A 288 15.22 22.58 5.85
C GLN A 288 15.47 22.85 4.37
N LEU A 289 14.68 23.71 3.74
CA LEU A 289 14.83 24.11 2.32
C LEU A 289 15.69 25.38 2.18
N ASN A 290 16.93 25.34 2.68
CA ASN A 290 17.88 26.47 2.54
C ASN A 290 18.27 26.75 1.08
N CYS A 291 18.12 25.74 0.21
CA CYS A 291 18.32 25.83 -1.23
C CYS A 291 17.11 25.22 -1.95
N VAL A 292 16.81 25.72 -3.14
CA VAL A 292 15.75 25.18 -3.99
C VAL A 292 16.16 23.80 -4.50
N PRO A 293 15.35 22.74 -4.29
CA PRO A 293 15.63 21.41 -4.81
C PRO A 293 15.78 21.39 -6.34
N GLY A 294 16.76 20.64 -6.85
CA GLY A 294 17.07 20.60 -8.27
C GLY A 294 15.91 20.14 -9.15
N CYS A 295 15.03 19.27 -8.63
CA CYS A 295 13.86 18.78 -9.36
C CYS A 295 12.82 19.86 -9.65
N LEU A 296 12.62 20.81 -8.73
CA LEU A 296 11.72 21.95 -8.97
C LEU A 296 12.23 22.78 -10.15
N LEU A 297 13.54 23.00 -10.22
CA LEU A 297 14.14 23.82 -11.27
C LEU A 297 14.16 23.14 -12.65
N SER A 298 14.22 21.81 -12.72
CA SER A 298 14.63 21.09 -13.94
C SER A 298 13.65 20.04 -14.47
N SER A 299 12.78 19.47 -13.65
CA SER A 299 12.04 18.25 -14.03
C SER A 299 10.57 18.23 -13.62
N LEU A 300 10.19 18.90 -12.52
CA LEU A 300 8.82 18.84 -12.01
C LEU A 300 7.82 19.48 -12.99
N GLY A 301 6.99 18.64 -13.61
CA GLY A 301 5.98 19.04 -14.60
C GLY A 301 4.55 19.03 -14.05
N THR A 302 4.29 18.22 -13.04
CA THR A 302 2.95 18.06 -12.46
C THR A 302 3.02 18.16 -10.94
N PHE A 303 2.16 19.00 -10.36
CA PHE A 303 1.95 19.10 -8.92
C PHE A 303 0.47 18.90 -8.61
N LYS A 304 0.16 18.06 -7.63
CA LYS A 304 -1.21 17.86 -7.15
C LYS A 304 -1.22 17.86 -5.63
N TRP A 305 -2.17 18.56 -5.03
CA TRP A 305 -2.47 18.47 -3.61
C TRP A 305 -3.94 18.12 -3.44
N ILE A 306 -4.20 17.00 -2.77
CA ILE A 306 -5.53 16.42 -2.59
C ILE A 306 -5.90 16.46 -1.11
N GLY A 307 -6.98 17.15 -0.76
CA GLY A 307 -7.44 17.28 0.62
C GLY A 307 -6.61 18.28 1.44
N ILE A 308 -6.23 19.41 0.84
CA ILE A 308 -5.56 20.51 1.55
C ILE A 308 -6.54 21.11 2.58
N TYR A 309 -6.05 21.43 3.79
CA TYR A 309 -6.85 22.11 4.83
C TYR A 309 -6.96 23.61 4.55
N GLY A 310 -5.94 24.20 3.94
CA GLY A 310 -5.84 25.62 3.63
C GLY A 310 -5.14 26.43 4.71
N SER A 311 -4.40 25.79 5.61
CA SER A 311 -3.62 26.51 6.62
C SER A 311 -2.50 27.33 5.97
N GLN A 312 -2.12 28.46 6.57
CA GLN A 312 -1.12 29.37 5.98
C GLN A 312 0.18 28.64 5.60
N LYS A 313 0.60 27.66 6.40
CA LYS A 313 1.82 26.89 6.14
C LYS A 313 1.71 25.96 4.94
N GLU A 314 0.54 25.35 4.71
CA GLU A 314 0.29 24.57 3.49
C GLU A 314 0.31 25.48 2.27
N LEU A 315 -0.35 26.64 2.36
CA LEU A 315 -0.39 27.64 1.29
C LEU A 315 1.01 28.16 0.97
N ASP A 316 1.84 28.41 1.97
CA ASP A 316 3.23 28.84 1.77
C ASP A 316 4.06 27.77 1.06
N LEU A 317 3.83 26.48 1.35
CA LEU A 317 4.47 25.38 0.63
C LEU A 317 3.99 25.30 -0.84
N VAL A 318 2.69 25.46 -1.09
CA VAL A 318 2.14 25.57 -2.45
C VAL A 318 2.81 26.72 -3.19
N LYS A 319 2.84 27.92 -2.61
CA LYS A 319 3.47 29.11 -3.19
C LYS A 319 4.95 28.89 -3.46
N PHE A 320 5.64 28.22 -2.54
CA PHE A 320 7.05 27.86 -2.73
C PHE A 320 7.24 26.95 -3.95
N VAL A 321 6.43 25.91 -4.12
CA VAL A 321 6.48 25.04 -5.30
C VAL A 321 6.17 25.82 -6.57
N LEU A 322 5.08 26.60 -6.59
CA LEU A 322 4.68 27.39 -7.75
C LEU A 322 5.75 28.39 -8.18
N ARG A 323 6.38 29.06 -7.23
CA ARG A 323 7.43 30.06 -7.47
C ARG A 323 8.69 29.44 -8.04
N ASN A 324 9.08 28.25 -7.56
CA ASN A 324 10.36 27.65 -7.89
C ASN A 324 10.30 26.59 -8.99
N ALA A 325 9.12 26.03 -9.29
CA ALA A 325 8.97 24.98 -10.29
C ALA A 325 8.97 25.55 -11.72
N CYS A 326 10.14 25.59 -12.36
CA CYS A 326 10.33 26.21 -13.67
C CYS A 326 9.73 25.41 -14.83
N CYS A 327 9.60 24.09 -14.69
CA CYS A 327 9.06 23.19 -15.72
C CYS A 327 7.59 22.83 -15.50
N LEU A 328 6.93 23.43 -14.52
CA LEU A 328 5.59 23.07 -14.10
C LEU A 328 4.56 23.38 -15.20
N LYS A 329 3.82 22.36 -15.63
CA LYS A 329 2.77 22.46 -16.65
C LYS A 329 1.39 22.51 -16.02
N THR A 330 1.18 21.73 -14.96
CA THR A 330 -0.12 21.64 -14.29
C THR A 330 0.07 21.62 -12.79
N ALA A 331 -0.70 22.45 -12.09
CA ALA A 331 -0.87 22.39 -10.64
C ALA A 331 -2.35 22.20 -10.32
N THR A 332 -2.70 21.16 -9.56
CA THR A 332 -4.09 20.89 -9.14
C THR A 332 -4.19 20.94 -7.64
N ILE A 333 -5.12 21.71 -7.10
CA ILE A 333 -5.35 21.87 -5.67
C ILE A 333 -6.81 21.49 -5.40
N LEU A 334 -7.02 20.44 -4.61
CA LEU A 334 -8.33 19.99 -4.17
C LEU A 334 -8.45 20.23 -2.67
N PHE A 335 -9.38 21.09 -2.29
CA PHE A 335 -9.71 21.37 -0.89
C PHE A 335 -10.55 20.24 -0.29
N ARG A 336 -10.36 19.98 1.01
CA ARG A 336 -11.12 18.98 1.77
C ARG A 336 -12.59 19.41 1.90
N SER A 337 -13.54 18.46 1.81
CA SER A 337 -15.00 18.73 1.85
C SER A 337 -15.64 18.65 3.24
N TRP A 338 -15.08 17.90 4.18
CA TRP A 338 -15.74 17.64 5.47
C TRP A 338 -15.23 18.59 6.56
N ASP A 339 -16.18 19.20 7.28
CA ASP A 339 -15.96 20.22 8.30
C ASP A 339 -15.08 21.36 7.75
N SER A 340 -15.69 22.21 6.94
CA SER A 340 -15.02 23.33 6.28
C SER A 340 -14.36 24.24 7.33
N ALA A 341 -13.07 24.02 7.58
CA ALA A 341 -12.26 24.93 8.38
C ALA A 341 -12.19 26.33 7.74
N LEU A 342 -12.51 26.43 6.44
CA LEU A 342 -12.63 27.67 5.70
C LEU A 342 -14.08 27.87 5.23
N GLU A 343 -14.66 29.02 5.58
CA GLU A 343 -15.94 29.46 5.01
C GLU A 343 -15.80 29.70 3.49
N GLU A 344 -16.91 29.72 2.73
CA GLU A 344 -16.88 29.93 1.26
C GLU A 344 -16.08 31.18 0.86
N ASP A 345 -16.24 32.27 1.61
CA ASP A 345 -15.52 33.53 1.39
C ASP A 345 -14.01 33.39 1.63
N GLU A 346 -13.60 32.64 2.66
CA GLU A 346 -12.19 32.39 2.97
C GLU A 346 -11.52 31.51 1.90
N LEU A 347 -12.24 30.49 1.44
CA LEU A 347 -11.82 29.65 0.33
C LEU A 347 -11.64 30.46 -0.95
N GLU A 348 -12.55 31.39 -1.25
CA GLU A 348 -12.41 32.28 -2.40
C GLU A 348 -11.18 33.19 -2.27
N MET A 349 -10.94 33.76 -1.08
CA MET A 349 -9.73 34.56 -0.82
C MET A 349 -8.44 33.75 -1.04
N VAL A 350 -8.40 32.50 -0.56
CA VAL A 350 -7.25 31.60 -0.75
C VAL A 350 -7.03 31.27 -2.22
N ILE A 351 -8.10 30.98 -2.97
CA ILE A 351 -8.02 30.71 -4.41
C ILE A 351 -7.50 31.94 -5.17
N GLN A 352 -7.96 33.14 -4.82
CA GLN A 352 -7.50 34.39 -5.41
C GLN A 352 -6.00 34.64 -5.11
N ASP A 353 -5.58 34.47 -3.86
CA ASP A 353 -4.19 34.63 -3.42
C ASP A 353 -3.23 33.65 -4.11
N LEU A 354 -3.60 32.36 -4.20
CA LEU A 354 -2.83 31.36 -4.95
C LEU A 354 -2.81 31.65 -6.45
N SER A 355 -3.90 32.18 -7.00
CA SER A 355 -3.97 32.55 -8.43
C SER A 355 -3.01 33.69 -8.78
N LEU A 356 -2.83 34.66 -7.87
CA LEU A 356 -1.96 35.82 -8.01
C LEU A 356 -0.48 35.55 -7.64
N SER A 357 -0.21 34.37 -7.08
CA SER A 357 1.14 34.00 -6.63
C SER A 357 2.16 33.93 -7.78
N SER A 358 3.41 34.29 -7.48
CA SER A 358 4.51 34.25 -8.45
C SER A 358 4.76 32.83 -8.97
N ARG A 359 5.02 32.70 -10.26
CA ARG A 359 5.19 31.39 -10.91
C ARG A 359 6.57 31.30 -11.57
N GLY A 360 7.26 30.19 -11.33
CA GLY A 360 8.51 29.86 -12.03
C GLY A 360 8.26 29.52 -13.50
N SER A 361 7.16 28.82 -13.78
CA SER A 361 6.67 28.51 -15.13
C SER A 361 5.58 29.50 -15.56
N LYS A 362 5.74 30.09 -16.76
CA LYS A 362 4.77 31.06 -17.31
C LYS A 362 3.50 30.38 -17.83
N ASP A 363 3.59 29.13 -18.25
CA ASP A 363 2.53 28.39 -18.93
C ASP A 363 1.77 27.43 -18.00
N VAL A 364 2.02 27.50 -16.69
CA VAL A 364 1.38 26.60 -15.73
C VAL A 364 -0.13 26.80 -15.70
N LYS A 365 -0.86 25.70 -15.94
CA LYS A 365 -2.30 25.62 -15.73
C LYS A 365 -2.56 25.32 -14.25
N LEU A 366 -3.06 26.32 -13.53
CA LEU A 366 -3.55 26.18 -12.17
C LEU A 366 -5.02 25.72 -12.21
N VAL A 367 -5.35 24.64 -11.49
CA VAL A 367 -6.70 24.09 -11.39
C VAL A 367 -7.06 23.95 -9.93
N PHE A 368 -8.18 24.56 -9.53
CA PHE A 368 -8.77 24.37 -8.22
C PHE A 368 -9.99 23.47 -8.37
N VAL A 369 -10.12 22.50 -7.47
CA VAL A 369 -11.28 21.62 -7.40
C VAL A 369 -11.85 21.73 -5.99
N LEU A 370 -13.16 21.92 -5.91
CA LEU A 370 -13.90 21.92 -4.67
C LEU A 370 -14.55 20.55 -4.54
N SER A 371 -14.27 19.86 -3.45
CA SER A 371 -14.98 18.63 -3.11
C SER A 371 -16.40 19.03 -2.70
N ILE A 372 -17.41 18.61 -3.47
CA ILE A 372 -18.83 18.89 -3.24
C ILE A 372 -19.39 17.98 -2.16
#